data_AF-A0A1X2H0J4-F1
#
_entry.id   AF-A0A1X2H0J4-F1
#
_cell.length_a   1.000
_cell.length_b   1.000
_cell.length_c   1.000
_cell.angle_alpha   90.00
_cell.angle_beta   90.00
_cell.angle_gamma   90.00
#
_symmetry.space_group_name_H-M   'P 1'
#
loop_
_entity.id
_entity.type
_entity.pdbx_description
1 polymer ?
#
loop_
_entity_poly.entity_id
_entity_poly.type
_entity_poly.pdbx_seq_one_letter_code
_entity_poly.pdbx_strand_id
1 'polypeptide(L)'
;MSQIRKRARQETQESDEDYGEGPSTQRVRTEDTQSSLTSDASLRQIKDVVRFALACEYKGTFIRRDEISKKVLQQSRGFNPIFAEAQKKLRHLFGMEMVELSAREKPKPGGAVGKTDKPTTSARAYVLRNLLDSHYTLPELIKRSDEEYEKMGVCYVILALIFSKELAMNDTELMGHLDRLRVMSSSEAFGERDELLNSFVKQGYLHRAKLADDAGIEGGPSFEYYWGPRAKAEVSEDQIVDFIASFYDASTPASQLKTYIYKAAGYDIR
;
A
#
# COMPACT_ATOMS: atom_id res chain seq x y z
N MET A 1 -9.92 -75.40 -10.86
CA MET A 1 -8.49 -75.74 -10.95
C MET A 1 -8.28 -76.75 -12.07
N SER A 2 -7.20 -76.58 -12.85
CA SER A 2 -6.61 -77.56 -13.80
C SER A 2 -7.32 -77.75 -15.15
N GLN A 3 -6.78 -77.18 -16.24
CA GLN A 3 -5.79 -77.80 -17.14
C GLN A 3 -5.60 -76.95 -18.42
N ILE A 4 -4.53 -77.28 -19.16
CA ILE A 4 -4.22 -76.99 -20.59
C ILE A 4 -3.22 -75.84 -20.76
N ARG A 5 -1.90 -76.12 -20.76
CA ARG A 5 -1.04 -76.67 -21.84
C ARG A 5 -0.68 -75.67 -22.97
N LYS A 6 0.58 -75.22 -22.85
CA LYS A 6 1.57 -74.68 -23.80
C LYS A 6 1.40 -74.99 -25.30
N ARG A 7 1.66 -73.97 -26.13
CA ARG A 7 2.45 -73.95 -27.39
C ARG A 7 3.16 -72.58 -27.44
N ALA A 8 4.49 -72.47 -27.29
CA ALA A 8 5.55 -72.44 -28.34
C ALA A 8 5.19 -71.48 -29.49
N ARG A 9 5.98 -70.45 -29.86
CA ARG A 9 7.42 -70.46 -30.20
C ARG A 9 7.89 -69.02 -30.56
N GLN A 10 9.18 -68.76 -30.32
CA GLN A 10 10.07 -67.73 -30.92
C GLN A 10 9.80 -66.25 -30.68
N GLU A 11 10.78 -65.58 -30.07
CA GLU A 11 11.28 -64.29 -30.56
C GLU A 11 12.77 -64.15 -30.23
N THR A 12 13.53 -63.93 -31.28
CA THR A 12 14.97 -63.70 -31.34
C THR A 12 15.22 -62.21 -31.10
N GLN A 13 16.16 -61.90 -30.20
CA GLN A 13 17.05 -60.73 -30.23
C GLN A 13 17.56 -60.52 -31.66
N GLU A 14 17.84 -59.34 -32.22
CA GLU A 14 18.33 -58.06 -31.70
C GLU A 14 18.35 -57.11 -32.93
N SER A 15 17.98 -55.83 -32.78
CA SER A 15 18.60 -54.70 -33.51
C SER A 15 17.99 -53.38 -33.02
N ASP A 16 18.80 -52.68 -32.23
CA ASP A 16 18.60 -51.31 -31.76
C ASP A 16 18.70 -50.32 -32.92
N GLU A 17 17.66 -49.51 -33.14
CA GLU A 17 17.79 -48.13 -33.63
C GLU A 17 16.76 -47.25 -32.91
N ASP A 18 17.23 -46.64 -31.82
CA ASP A 18 16.54 -45.72 -30.93
C ASP A 18 16.28 -44.37 -31.62
N TYR A 19 15.00 -43.96 -31.62
CA TYR A 19 14.54 -42.67 -32.13
C TYR A 19 14.74 -41.59 -31.07
N GLY A 20 15.84 -40.84 -31.16
CA GLY A 20 16.04 -39.63 -30.37
C GLY A 20 15.25 -38.44 -30.91
N GLU A 21 14.03 -38.23 -30.40
CA GLU A 21 13.32 -36.94 -30.48
C GLU A 21 14.09 -35.86 -29.71
N GLY A 22 14.67 -34.90 -30.44
CA GLY A 22 15.28 -33.71 -29.86
C GLY A 22 14.23 -32.76 -29.27
N PRO A 23 14.55 -32.02 -28.19
CA PRO A 23 13.58 -31.21 -27.46
C PRO A 23 13.08 -30.04 -28.31
N SER A 24 11.76 -29.91 -28.36
CA SER A 24 11.02 -28.78 -28.91
C SER A 24 11.54 -27.47 -28.32
N THR A 25 12.31 -26.71 -29.11
CA THR A 25 12.70 -25.36 -28.75
C THR A 25 11.46 -24.49 -28.81
N GLN A 26 10.91 -24.19 -27.63
CA GLN A 26 9.82 -23.26 -27.44
C GLN A 26 10.29 -21.87 -27.89
N ARG A 27 10.10 -21.55 -29.18
CA ARG A 27 10.22 -20.19 -29.71
C ARG A 27 9.26 -19.31 -28.92
N VAL A 28 9.82 -18.46 -28.05
CA VAL A 28 9.08 -17.37 -27.43
C VAL A 28 8.62 -16.45 -28.56
N ARG A 29 7.33 -16.49 -28.89
CA ARG A 29 6.68 -15.50 -29.76
C ARG A 29 6.70 -14.15 -29.04
N THR A 30 7.65 -13.30 -29.38
CA THR A 30 7.73 -11.92 -28.89
C THR A 30 6.88 -10.94 -29.71
N GLU A 31 6.22 -11.38 -30.77
CA GLU A 31 5.53 -10.50 -31.73
C GLU A 31 4.04 -10.21 -31.40
N ASP A 32 3.37 -11.04 -30.60
CA ASP A 32 1.92 -10.91 -30.32
C ASP A 32 1.56 -9.90 -29.20
N THR A 33 2.53 -9.38 -28.44
CA THR A 33 2.24 -8.53 -27.27
C THR A 33 2.03 -7.05 -27.65
N GLN A 34 2.67 -6.57 -28.72
CA GLN A 34 2.52 -5.19 -29.16
C GLN A 34 1.22 -4.97 -29.96
N SER A 35 0.79 -5.94 -30.77
CA SER A 35 -0.46 -5.85 -31.55
C SER A 35 -1.71 -5.87 -30.67
N SER A 36 -1.67 -6.57 -29.53
CA SER A 36 -2.77 -6.59 -28.56
C SER A 36 -3.02 -5.22 -27.91
N LEU A 37 -1.96 -4.45 -27.62
CA LEU A 37 -2.05 -3.14 -26.97
C LEU A 37 -2.58 -2.02 -27.87
N THR A 38 -2.49 -2.19 -29.19
CA THR A 38 -3.03 -1.25 -30.18
C THR A 38 -4.51 -1.48 -30.50
N SER A 39 -5.11 -2.54 -29.94
CA SER A 39 -6.53 -2.79 -30.15
C SER A 39 -7.39 -1.70 -29.48
N ASP A 40 -8.46 -1.29 -30.16
CA ASP A 40 -9.43 -0.33 -29.59
C ASP A 40 -9.99 -0.80 -28.24
N ALA A 41 -10.12 -2.11 -28.05
CA ALA A 41 -10.54 -2.71 -26.79
C ALA A 41 -9.53 -2.45 -25.66
N SER A 42 -8.23 -2.69 -25.90
CA SER A 42 -7.19 -2.43 -24.91
C SER A 42 -7.04 -0.95 -24.59
N LEU A 43 -7.17 -0.07 -25.59
CA LEU A 43 -7.16 1.39 -25.37
C LEU A 43 -8.32 1.86 -24.47
N ARG A 44 -9.52 1.28 -24.64
CA ARG A 44 -10.67 1.55 -23.75
C ARG A 44 -10.38 1.06 -22.33
N GLN A 45 -9.89 -0.17 -22.18
CA GLN A 45 -9.54 -0.73 -20.87
C GLN A 45 -8.47 0.10 -20.16
N ILE A 46 -7.44 0.59 -20.86
CA ILE A 46 -6.43 1.48 -20.29
C ILE A 46 -7.09 2.75 -19.73
N LYS A 47 -7.97 3.40 -20.50
CA LYS A 47 -8.70 4.59 -20.04
C LYS A 47 -9.58 4.29 -18.83
N ASP A 48 -10.24 3.14 -18.83
CA ASP A 48 -11.11 2.73 -17.73
C ASP A 48 -10.31 2.43 -16.45
N VAL A 49 -9.10 1.85 -16.55
CA VAL A 49 -8.19 1.67 -15.40
C VAL A 49 -7.79 3.03 -14.84
N VAL A 50 -7.43 3.99 -15.69
CA VAL A 50 -7.08 5.35 -15.25
C VAL A 50 -8.26 6.03 -14.55
N ARG A 51 -9.47 5.96 -15.13
CA ARG A 51 -10.69 6.51 -14.53
C ARG A 51 -11.02 5.84 -13.20
N PHE A 52 -10.85 4.52 -13.11
CA PHE A 52 -11.05 3.77 -11.88
C PHE A 52 -10.06 4.21 -10.80
N ALA A 53 -8.78 4.36 -11.13
CA ALA A 53 -7.74 4.81 -10.21
C ALA A 53 -8.03 6.21 -9.65
N LEU A 54 -8.40 7.17 -10.51
CA LEU A 54 -8.80 8.53 -10.10
C LEU A 54 -10.07 8.53 -9.22
N ALA A 55 -11.03 7.65 -9.51
CA ALA A 55 -12.24 7.54 -8.70
C ALA A 55 -11.97 6.95 -7.31
N CYS A 56 -11.02 6.01 -7.19
CA CYS A 56 -10.55 5.50 -5.91
C CYS A 56 -9.83 6.58 -5.10
N GLU A 57 -9.01 7.40 -5.75
CA GLU A 57 -8.32 8.53 -5.11
C GLU A 57 -9.31 9.56 -4.56
N TYR A 58 -10.31 9.95 -5.36
CA TYR A 58 -11.37 10.85 -4.92
C TYR A 58 -12.14 10.31 -3.69
N LYS A 59 -12.31 8.98 -3.60
CA LYS A 59 -13.01 8.33 -2.48
C LYS A 59 -12.10 7.96 -1.31
N GLY A 60 -10.79 8.17 -1.42
CA GLY A 60 -9.82 7.71 -0.44
C GLY A 60 -9.79 6.19 -0.25
N THR A 61 -10.10 5.38 -1.28
CA THR A 61 -10.10 3.91 -1.18
C THR A 61 -8.87 3.30 -1.86
N PHE A 62 -8.50 2.07 -1.46
CA PHE A 62 -7.43 1.35 -2.12
C PHE A 62 -7.87 0.85 -3.49
N ILE A 63 -6.93 0.88 -4.43
CA ILE A 63 -7.08 0.29 -5.75
C ILE A 63 -6.65 -1.17 -5.64
N ARG A 64 -7.56 -2.13 -5.88
CA ARG A 64 -7.21 -3.55 -5.80
C ARG A 64 -7.19 -4.21 -7.16
N ARG A 65 -6.24 -5.12 -7.39
CA ARG A 65 -6.07 -5.84 -8.66
C ARG A 65 -7.30 -6.66 -9.06
N ASP A 66 -7.93 -7.32 -8.09
CA ASP A 66 -9.16 -8.10 -8.28
C ASP A 66 -10.34 -7.21 -8.69
N GLU A 67 -10.45 -6.03 -8.09
CA GLU A 67 -11.47 -5.04 -8.48
C GLU A 67 -11.23 -4.51 -9.90
N ILE A 68 -9.99 -4.21 -10.29
CA ILE A 68 -9.66 -3.84 -11.67
C ILE A 68 -10.05 -4.98 -12.63
N SER A 69 -9.66 -6.21 -12.28
CA SER A 69 -9.95 -7.39 -13.11
C SER A 69 -11.44 -7.62 -13.30
N LYS A 70 -12.24 -7.39 -12.24
CA LYS A 70 -13.69 -7.59 -12.24
C LYS A 70 -14.46 -6.42 -12.87
N LYS A 71 -14.15 -5.18 -12.46
CA LYS A 71 -14.91 -3.97 -12.84
C LYS A 71 -14.48 -3.39 -14.18
N VAL A 72 -13.22 -3.56 -14.57
CA VAL A 72 -12.65 -2.92 -15.78
C VAL A 72 -12.31 -3.96 -16.85
N LEU A 73 -11.55 -4.99 -16.49
CA LEU A 73 -11.05 -5.94 -17.50
C LEU A 73 -12.05 -7.03 -17.87
N GLN A 74 -13.16 -7.17 -17.13
CA GLN A 74 -14.18 -8.19 -17.36
C GLN A 74 -13.59 -9.61 -17.49
N GLN A 75 -12.61 -9.95 -16.64
CA GLN A 75 -11.85 -11.21 -16.68
C GLN A 75 -10.97 -11.42 -17.94
N SER A 76 -10.71 -10.37 -18.71
CA SER A 76 -9.77 -10.41 -19.83
C SER A 76 -8.34 -10.73 -19.35
N ARG A 77 -7.64 -11.56 -20.14
CA ARG A 77 -6.24 -11.91 -19.91
C ARG A 77 -5.36 -10.75 -20.38
N GLY A 78 -4.93 -9.90 -19.46
CA GLY A 78 -4.08 -8.77 -19.87
C GLY A 78 -3.81 -7.69 -18.82
N PHE A 79 -3.86 -8.00 -17.51
CA PHE A 79 -3.68 -6.96 -16.48
C PHE A 79 -2.33 -6.23 -16.60
N ASN A 80 -1.22 -6.95 -16.67
CA ASN A 80 0.12 -6.34 -16.65
C ASN A 80 0.36 -5.33 -17.80
N PRO A 81 0.09 -5.66 -19.08
CA PRO A 81 0.31 -4.70 -20.17
C PRO A 81 -0.64 -3.48 -20.07
N ILE A 82 -1.91 -3.70 -19.71
CA ILE A 82 -2.87 -2.60 -19.52
C ILE A 82 -2.47 -1.71 -18.34
N PHE A 83 -2.05 -2.30 -17.23
CA PHE A 83 -1.59 -1.60 -16.05
C PHE A 83 -0.34 -0.77 -16.33
N ALA A 84 0.62 -1.31 -17.09
CA ALA A 84 1.83 -0.59 -17.47
C ALA A 84 1.52 0.64 -18.33
N GLU A 85 0.62 0.53 -19.32
CA GLU A 85 0.20 1.66 -20.13
C GLU A 85 -0.67 2.66 -19.34
N ALA A 86 -1.51 2.18 -18.41
CA ALA A 86 -2.26 3.04 -17.50
C ALA A 86 -1.33 3.86 -16.59
N GLN A 87 -0.26 3.25 -16.07
CA GLN A 87 0.78 3.95 -15.29
C GLN A 87 1.45 5.05 -16.12
N LYS A 88 1.79 4.79 -17.39
CA LYS A 88 2.35 5.83 -18.27
C LYS A 88 1.37 7.00 -18.44
N LYS A 89 0.09 6.73 -18.64
CA LYS A 89 -0.94 7.79 -18.77
C LYS A 89 -1.15 8.56 -17.48
N LEU A 90 -1.19 7.90 -16.32
CA LEU A 90 -1.28 8.57 -15.01
C LEU A 90 -0.10 9.53 -14.81
N ARG A 91 1.13 9.07 -15.08
CA ARG A 91 2.32 9.92 -14.92
C ARG A 91 2.33 11.09 -15.90
N HIS A 92 2.07 10.83 -17.18
CA HIS A 92 2.21 11.84 -18.22
C HIS A 92 1.09 12.88 -18.23
N LEU A 93 -0.16 12.46 -17.96
CA LEU A 93 -1.32 13.35 -18.07
C LEU A 93 -1.75 13.95 -16.72
N PHE A 94 -1.56 13.21 -15.62
CA PHE A 94 -2.07 13.60 -14.31
C PHE A 94 -0.97 13.90 -13.30
N GLY A 95 0.30 13.58 -13.62
CA GLY A 95 1.39 13.69 -12.66
C GLY A 95 1.19 12.79 -11.44
N MET A 96 0.58 11.61 -11.63
CA MET A 96 0.29 10.67 -10.54
C MET A 96 0.81 9.27 -10.89
N GLU A 97 0.97 8.41 -9.88
CA GLU A 97 1.23 6.99 -10.12
C GLU A 97 0.56 6.09 -9.09
N MET A 98 0.17 4.90 -9.52
CA MET A 98 -0.25 3.83 -8.62
C MET A 98 0.98 3.21 -7.94
N VAL A 99 1.07 3.33 -6.61
CA VAL A 99 2.14 2.73 -5.80
C VAL A 99 1.57 1.53 -5.05
N GLU A 100 2.27 0.39 -5.10
CA GLU A 100 1.89 -0.81 -4.36
C GLU A 100 2.10 -0.59 -2.87
N LEU A 101 1.09 -0.89 -2.07
CA LEU A 101 1.16 -0.87 -0.62
C LEU A 101 1.75 -2.18 -0.11
N SER A 102 2.74 -2.08 0.78
CA SER A 102 3.21 -3.23 1.54
C SER A 102 2.12 -3.75 2.47
N ALA A 103 2.25 -5.00 2.92
CA ALA A 103 1.36 -5.53 3.95
C ALA A 103 1.43 -4.66 5.23
N ARG A 104 0.38 -4.76 6.07
CA ARG A 104 0.33 -4.07 7.37
C ARG A 104 1.41 -4.64 8.29
N GLU A 105 2.59 -4.02 8.27
CA GLU A 105 3.73 -4.40 9.10
C GLU A 105 3.89 -3.42 10.27
N LYS A 106 4.13 -3.99 11.46
CA LYS A 106 4.53 -3.23 12.63
C LYS A 106 5.93 -2.63 12.37
N PRO A 107 6.13 -1.32 12.58
CA PRO A 107 7.46 -0.73 12.48
C PRO A 107 8.40 -1.36 13.50
N LYS A 108 9.67 -1.55 13.14
CA LYS A 108 10.75 -1.94 14.06
C LYS A 108 11.59 -0.69 14.35
N PRO A 109 11.74 -0.26 15.61
CA PRO A 109 12.63 0.87 15.93
C PRO A 109 14.09 0.50 15.58
N GLY A 110 14.81 1.42 14.92
CA GLY A 110 16.23 1.26 14.58
C GLY A 110 16.58 0.36 13.38
N GLY A 111 15.60 -0.04 12.56
CA GLY A 111 15.85 -0.89 11.39
C GLY A 111 16.14 -0.09 10.12
N ALA A 112 17.41 -0.07 9.67
CA ALA A 112 17.71 0.11 8.25
C ALA A 112 16.76 -0.75 7.41
N VAL A 113 16.31 -0.23 6.26
CA VAL A 113 15.43 -0.92 5.30
C VAL A 113 15.90 -2.36 5.09
N GLY A 114 15.35 -3.26 5.90
CA GLY A 114 15.72 -4.65 5.94
C GLY A 114 15.11 -5.29 4.72
N LYS A 115 15.96 -5.57 3.73
CA LYS A 115 15.60 -6.51 2.68
C LYS A 115 15.10 -7.80 3.34
N THR A 116 13.99 -8.30 2.80
CA THR A 116 13.41 -9.64 2.94
C THR A 116 12.65 -9.95 4.24
N ASP A 117 11.38 -9.55 4.27
CA ASP A 117 10.31 -10.52 4.56
C ASP A 117 9.61 -10.82 3.22
N LYS A 118 9.45 -12.11 2.90
CA LYS A 118 8.75 -12.56 1.69
C LYS A 118 7.36 -11.88 1.68
N PRO A 119 6.96 -11.19 0.59
CA PRO A 119 5.64 -10.60 0.54
C PRO A 119 4.62 -11.73 0.71
N THR A 120 3.98 -11.77 1.88
CA THR A 120 2.78 -12.56 2.03
C THR A 120 1.84 -12.08 0.94
N THR A 121 1.19 -13.01 0.24
CA THR A 121 0.29 -12.76 -0.89
C THR A 121 -1.00 -12.07 -0.44
N SER A 122 -0.91 -11.09 0.46
CA SER A 122 -1.96 -10.13 0.73
C SER A 122 -2.33 -9.46 -0.60
N ALA A 123 -3.62 -9.36 -0.86
CA ALA A 123 -4.13 -8.87 -2.13
C ALA A 123 -3.47 -7.52 -2.48
N ARG A 124 -2.68 -7.50 -3.56
CA ARG A 124 -1.95 -6.32 -4.05
C ARG A 124 -2.90 -5.11 -4.12
N ALA A 125 -2.71 -4.19 -3.17
CA ALA A 125 -3.44 -2.95 -3.06
C ALA A 125 -2.51 -1.82 -3.50
N TYR A 126 -3.07 -0.83 -4.17
CA TYR A 126 -2.36 0.35 -4.64
C TYR A 126 -3.04 1.62 -4.13
N VAL A 127 -2.28 2.69 -4.04
CA VAL A 127 -2.77 4.07 -3.84
C VAL A 127 -2.25 4.97 -4.94
N LEU A 128 -2.94 6.07 -5.20
CA LEU A 128 -2.47 7.07 -6.14
C LEU A 128 -1.56 8.06 -5.40
N ARG A 129 -0.32 8.19 -5.86
CA ARG A 129 0.64 9.14 -5.30
C ARG A 129 0.84 10.30 -6.28
N ASN A 130 0.81 11.51 -5.75
CA ASN A 130 1.18 12.71 -6.49
C ASN A 130 2.69 12.72 -6.78
N LEU A 131 3.07 13.00 -8.03
CA LEU A 131 4.45 13.17 -8.49
C LEU A 131 4.78 14.61 -8.83
N LEU A 132 3.81 15.51 -8.75
CA LEU A 132 4.04 16.92 -8.95
C LEU A 132 4.87 17.47 -7.78
N ASP A 133 5.77 18.39 -8.10
CA ASP A 133 6.53 19.09 -7.08
C ASP A 133 5.57 19.90 -6.17
N SER A 134 6.01 20.11 -4.94
CA SER A 134 5.37 20.93 -3.91
C SER A 134 4.82 22.26 -4.43
N HIS A 135 5.55 22.94 -5.32
CA HIS A 135 5.12 24.22 -5.89
C HIS A 135 3.91 24.14 -6.82
N TYR A 136 3.55 22.94 -7.30
CA TYR A 136 2.32 22.67 -8.06
C TYR A 136 1.20 22.08 -7.20
N THR A 137 1.46 21.76 -5.94
CA THR A 137 0.48 21.18 -5.02
C THR A 137 -0.27 22.30 -4.31
N LEU A 138 -0.92 23.15 -5.10
CA LEU A 138 -1.68 24.28 -4.59
C LEU A 138 -3.05 23.79 -4.10
N PRO A 139 -3.49 24.16 -2.87
CA PRO A 139 -4.83 23.83 -2.37
C PRO A 139 -5.97 24.27 -3.30
N GLU A 140 -5.72 25.31 -4.11
CA GLU A 140 -6.67 25.84 -5.09
C GLU A 140 -6.94 24.89 -6.27
N LEU A 141 -6.00 23.97 -6.57
CA LEU A 141 -6.10 23.08 -7.74
C LEU A 141 -7.06 21.91 -7.50
N ILE A 142 -7.07 21.37 -6.28
CA ILE A 142 -7.99 20.31 -5.86
C ILE A 142 -8.66 20.77 -4.57
N LYS A 143 -9.82 21.41 -4.71
CA LYS A 143 -10.66 21.80 -3.58
C LYS A 143 -11.38 20.58 -3.04
N ARG A 144 -11.07 20.25 -1.78
CA ARG A 144 -11.84 19.32 -0.95
C ARG A 144 -12.83 20.08 -0.09
N SER A 145 -13.76 19.38 0.57
CA SER A 145 -14.62 20.06 1.54
C SER A 145 -13.79 20.53 2.74
N ASP A 146 -14.24 21.57 3.43
CA ASP A 146 -13.56 22.05 4.66
C ASP A 146 -13.44 20.91 5.69
N GLU A 147 -14.50 20.10 5.84
CA GLU A 147 -14.52 18.91 6.68
C GLU A 147 -13.41 17.89 6.32
N GLU A 148 -13.14 17.69 5.01
CA GLU A 148 -12.06 16.80 4.58
C GLU A 148 -10.67 17.36 4.92
N TYR A 149 -10.47 18.68 4.78
CA TYR A 149 -9.21 19.31 5.18
C TYR A 149 -8.99 19.26 6.68
N GLU A 150 -10.03 19.50 7.48
CA GLU A 150 -9.97 19.42 8.94
C GLU A 150 -9.61 18.00 9.40
N LYS A 151 -10.28 16.97 8.85
CA LYS A 151 -9.97 15.56 9.14
C LYS A 151 -8.55 15.20 8.71
N MET A 152 -8.09 15.69 7.56
CA MET A 152 -6.72 15.47 7.10
C MET A 152 -5.71 16.14 8.03
N GLY A 153 -5.97 17.38 8.48
CA GLY A 153 -5.13 18.07 9.45
C GLY A 153 -4.96 17.27 10.75
N VAL A 154 -6.07 16.77 11.31
CA VAL A 154 -6.03 15.87 12.48
C VAL A 154 -5.24 14.59 12.18
N CYS A 155 -5.41 14.00 11.00
CA CYS A 155 -4.66 12.81 10.59
C CYS A 155 -3.14 13.06 10.61
N TYR A 156 -2.67 14.16 10.00
CA TYR A 156 -1.25 14.52 9.96
C TYR A 156 -0.70 14.81 11.37
N VAL A 157 -1.49 15.43 12.25
CA VAL A 157 -1.10 15.62 13.65
C VAL A 157 -0.95 14.28 14.37
N ILE A 158 -1.87 13.32 14.17
CA ILE A 158 -1.73 11.97 14.75
C ILE A 158 -0.48 11.27 14.22
N LEU A 159 -0.20 11.35 12.91
CA LEU A 159 1.01 10.78 12.31
C LEU A 159 2.28 11.38 12.93
N ALA A 160 2.32 12.70 13.12
CA ALA A 160 3.43 13.41 13.77
C ALA A 160 3.62 12.98 15.24
N LEU A 161 2.53 12.81 15.99
CA LEU A 161 2.54 12.34 17.37
C LEU A 161 3.08 10.91 17.47
N ILE A 162 2.66 10.00 16.58
CA ILE A 162 3.16 8.62 16.52
C ILE A 162 4.64 8.61 16.15
N PHE A 163 5.05 9.44 15.17
CA PHE A 163 6.45 9.54 14.78
C PHE A 163 7.33 10.00 15.95
N SER A 164 6.88 11.00 16.71
CA SER A 164 7.61 11.54 17.86
C SER A 164 7.70 10.60 19.07
N LYS A 165 6.95 9.48 19.06
CA LYS A 165 6.94 8.46 20.11
C LYS A 165 7.43 7.11 19.59
N GLU A 166 8.66 7.05 19.08
CA GLU A 166 9.29 5.79 18.66
C GLU A 166 8.43 4.97 17.66
N LEU A 167 7.67 5.64 16.78
CA LEU A 167 6.83 5.05 15.73
C LEU A 167 5.62 4.25 16.21
N ALA A 168 5.25 4.32 17.50
CA ALA A 168 4.08 3.63 18.06
C ALA A 168 3.37 4.47 19.13
N MET A 169 2.05 4.33 19.24
CA MET A 169 1.28 5.01 20.29
C MET A 169 0.16 4.13 20.81
N ASN A 170 0.06 3.96 22.13
CA ASN A 170 -1.05 3.24 22.73
C ASN A 170 -2.35 4.07 22.73
N ASP A 171 -3.49 3.39 22.87
CA ASP A 171 -4.82 4.00 22.82
C ASP A 171 -5.00 5.10 23.88
N THR A 172 -4.68 4.81 25.15
CA THR A 172 -4.83 5.75 26.27
C THR A 172 -4.07 7.07 26.04
N GLU A 173 -2.85 6.98 25.54
CA GLU A 173 -2.03 8.15 25.22
C GLU A 173 -2.59 8.95 24.05
N LEU A 174 -3.02 8.26 22.99
CA LEU A 174 -3.62 8.90 21.83
C LEU A 174 -4.89 9.66 22.24
N MET A 175 -5.75 9.05 23.06
CA MET A 175 -6.94 9.72 23.58
C MET A 175 -6.58 10.99 24.36
N GLY A 176 -5.58 10.93 25.25
CA GLY A 176 -5.12 12.10 25.99
C GLY A 176 -4.55 13.22 25.12
N HIS A 177 -3.94 12.90 23.98
CA HIS A 177 -3.53 13.91 22.98
C HIS A 177 -4.72 14.50 22.23
N LEU A 178 -5.69 13.67 21.83
CA LEU A 178 -6.90 14.12 21.13
C LEU A 178 -7.77 15.02 22.02
N ASP A 179 -7.85 14.76 23.32
CA ASP A 179 -8.50 15.64 24.29
C ASP A 179 -7.86 17.04 24.31
N ARG A 180 -6.51 17.11 24.29
CA ARG A 180 -5.79 18.39 24.21
C ARG A 180 -6.01 19.13 22.89
N LEU A 181 -6.20 18.39 21.80
CA LEU A 181 -6.57 18.92 20.48
C LEU A 181 -8.06 19.29 20.37
N ARG A 182 -8.84 19.11 21.44
CA ARG A 182 -10.31 19.32 21.49
C ARG A 182 -11.09 18.44 20.51
N VAL A 183 -10.49 17.34 20.07
CA VAL A 183 -11.18 16.28 19.33
C VAL A 183 -11.80 15.34 20.37
N MET A 184 -12.88 15.81 21.01
CA MET A 184 -13.57 15.12 22.09
C MET A 184 -14.24 13.82 21.62
N SER A 185 -14.79 13.01 22.54
CA SER A 185 -15.44 11.73 22.21
C SER A 185 -16.56 11.88 21.19
N SER A 186 -17.27 13.02 21.24
CA SER A 186 -18.20 13.47 20.22
C SER A 186 -17.91 14.95 19.94
N SER A 187 -17.61 15.27 18.68
CA SER A 187 -17.35 16.63 18.21
C SER A 187 -18.32 16.95 17.09
N GLU A 188 -18.85 18.18 17.06
CA GLU A 188 -19.69 18.64 15.94
C GLU A 188 -18.91 18.64 14.61
N ALA A 189 -17.60 18.92 14.66
CA ALA A 189 -16.74 18.97 13.47
C ALA A 189 -16.26 17.58 13.01
N PHE A 190 -16.04 16.66 13.97
CA PHE A 190 -15.37 15.38 13.68
C PHE A 190 -16.23 14.14 13.90
N GLY A 191 -17.46 14.30 14.42
CA GLY A 191 -18.33 13.20 14.80
C GLY A 191 -17.79 12.41 16.00
N GLU A 192 -18.08 11.12 16.03
CA GLU A 192 -17.54 10.22 17.05
C GLU A 192 -16.06 9.93 16.80
N ARG A 193 -15.25 10.06 17.86
CA ARG A 193 -13.80 9.86 17.78
C ARG A 193 -13.41 8.49 17.23
N ASP A 194 -14.11 7.44 17.65
CA ASP A 194 -13.84 6.08 17.19
C ASP A 194 -14.15 5.93 15.70
N GLU A 195 -15.20 6.56 15.19
CA GLU A 195 -15.52 6.59 13.77
C GLU A 195 -14.45 7.34 12.97
N LEU A 196 -13.96 8.47 13.48
CA LEU A 196 -12.87 9.23 12.89
C LEU A 196 -11.59 8.37 12.78
N LEU A 197 -11.15 7.74 13.86
CA LEU A 197 -9.97 6.86 13.86
C LEU A 197 -10.18 5.64 12.96
N ASN A 198 -11.36 5.02 13.01
CA ASN A 198 -11.71 3.92 12.11
C ASN A 198 -11.68 4.37 10.64
N SER A 199 -12.03 5.62 10.33
CA SER A 199 -11.93 6.17 8.98
C SER A 199 -10.47 6.25 8.51
N PHE A 200 -9.53 6.70 9.36
CA PHE A 200 -8.10 6.73 9.04
C PHE A 200 -7.51 5.33 8.90
N VAL A 201 -7.99 4.35 9.68
CA VAL A 201 -7.61 2.95 9.52
C VAL A 201 -8.14 2.35 8.21
N LYS A 202 -9.38 2.66 7.84
CA LYS A 202 -9.99 2.22 6.56
C LYS A 202 -9.25 2.80 5.36
N GLN A 203 -8.85 4.06 5.44
CA GLN A 203 -8.06 4.75 4.41
C GLN A 203 -6.57 4.32 4.41
N GLY A 204 -6.10 3.63 5.45
CA GLY A 204 -4.73 3.13 5.52
C GLY A 204 -3.70 4.13 6.00
N TYR A 205 -4.12 5.27 6.55
CA TYR A 205 -3.22 6.20 7.23
C TYR A 205 -2.78 5.64 8.58
N LEU A 206 -3.67 4.93 9.28
CA LEU A 206 -3.37 4.28 10.55
C LEU A 206 -3.45 2.76 10.44
N HIS A 207 -2.61 2.09 11.21
CA HIS A 207 -2.72 0.67 11.50
C HIS A 207 -2.99 0.50 13.00
N ARG A 208 -4.18 -0.01 13.35
CA ARG A 208 -4.55 -0.37 14.72
C ARG A 208 -4.29 -1.86 14.95
N ALA A 209 -3.48 -2.19 15.96
CA ALA A 209 -3.24 -3.57 16.39
C ALA A 209 -3.68 -3.75 17.85
N LYS A 210 -4.28 -4.91 18.16
CA LYS A 210 -4.58 -5.28 19.55
C LYS A 210 -3.28 -5.73 20.23
N LEU A 211 -2.98 -5.23 21.41
CA LEU A 211 -1.94 -5.79 22.27
C LEU A 211 -2.42 -7.15 22.76
N ALA A 212 -1.50 -8.11 22.90
CA ALA A 212 -1.84 -9.39 23.53
C ALA A 212 -2.38 -9.08 24.93
N ASP A 213 -3.51 -9.70 25.28
CA ASP A 213 -4.08 -9.56 26.62
C ASP A 213 -3.03 -10.07 27.62
N ASP A 214 -2.45 -9.19 28.42
CA ASP A 214 -1.66 -9.64 29.56
C ASP A 214 -2.67 -10.27 30.52
N ALA A 215 -2.60 -11.60 30.62
CA ALA A 215 -3.58 -12.42 31.29
C ALA A 215 -3.68 -12.05 32.77
N GLY A 216 -4.52 -11.08 33.13
CA GLY A 216 -4.81 -10.73 34.52
C GLY A 216 -5.06 -9.26 34.84
N ILE A 217 -5.00 -8.31 33.90
CA ILE A 217 -5.33 -6.90 34.20
C ILE A 217 -6.78 -6.60 33.81
N GLU A 218 -7.61 -6.27 34.81
CA GLU A 218 -8.94 -5.66 34.61
C GLU A 218 -8.77 -4.33 33.86
N GLY A 219 -8.87 -4.37 32.53
CA GLY A 219 -8.59 -3.16 31.74
C GLY A 219 -8.87 -3.27 30.25
N GLY A 220 -9.84 -4.10 29.81
CA GLY A 220 -10.26 -4.17 28.41
C GLY A 220 -9.15 -4.46 27.38
N PRO A 221 -9.48 -4.49 26.08
CA PRO A 221 -8.46 -4.66 25.04
C PRO A 221 -7.64 -3.38 24.88
N SER A 222 -6.33 -3.44 25.14
CA SER A 222 -5.41 -2.35 24.82
C SER A 222 -5.07 -2.37 23.33
N PHE A 223 -5.14 -1.22 22.67
CA PHE A 223 -4.75 -1.05 21.27
C PHE A 223 -3.49 -0.19 21.13
N GLU A 224 -2.76 -0.42 20.05
CA GLU A 224 -1.62 0.39 19.63
C GLU A 224 -1.76 0.78 18.16
N TYR A 225 -1.38 2.02 17.88
CA TYR A 225 -1.49 2.68 16.59
C TYR A 225 -0.11 2.90 15.99
N TYR A 226 -0.01 2.62 14.69
CA TYR A 226 1.17 2.87 13.88
C TYR A 226 0.78 3.57 12.59
N TRP A 227 1.78 4.09 11.87
CA TRP A 227 1.59 4.51 10.48
C TRP A 227 1.12 3.34 9.62
N GLY A 228 0.01 3.53 8.93
CA GLY A 228 -0.51 2.58 7.97
C GLY A 228 0.25 2.64 6.64
N PRO A 229 -0.01 1.68 5.74
CA PRO A 229 0.73 1.58 4.48
C PRO A 229 0.52 2.78 3.56
N ARG A 230 -0.65 3.43 3.58
CA ARG A 230 -0.88 4.66 2.80
C ARG A 230 -0.04 5.82 3.33
N ALA A 231 -0.03 6.02 4.64
CA ALA A 231 0.80 7.07 5.26
C ALA A 231 2.27 6.93 4.85
N LYS A 232 2.83 5.71 4.91
CA LYS A 232 4.21 5.42 4.49
C LYS A 232 4.47 5.64 3.00
N ALA A 233 3.45 5.56 2.14
CA ALA A 233 3.59 5.75 0.71
C ALA A 233 3.52 7.22 0.29
N GLU A 234 2.73 8.02 1.01
CA GLU A 234 2.44 9.43 0.69
C GLU A 234 3.29 10.42 1.49
N VAL A 235 3.65 10.09 2.73
CA VAL A 235 4.37 10.97 3.66
C VAL A 235 5.74 10.37 3.95
N SER A 236 6.79 11.15 3.66
CA SER A 236 8.15 10.84 4.07
C SER A 236 8.43 11.29 5.51
N GLU A 237 9.43 10.68 6.14
CA GLU A 237 9.89 11.07 7.48
C GLU A 237 10.38 12.52 7.49
N ASP A 238 11.07 12.96 6.44
CA ASP A 238 11.54 14.33 6.29
C ASP A 238 10.36 15.32 6.25
N GLN A 239 9.29 14.99 5.51
CA GLN A 239 8.09 15.82 5.45
C GLN A 239 7.36 15.92 6.80
N ILE A 240 7.28 14.83 7.58
CA ILE A 240 6.65 14.91 8.90
C ILE A 240 7.52 15.70 9.89
N VAL A 241 8.84 15.59 9.77
CA VAL A 241 9.79 16.36 10.58
C VAL A 241 9.70 17.85 10.24
N ASP A 242 9.62 18.21 8.96
CA ASP A 242 9.40 19.58 8.51
C ASP A 242 8.04 20.12 8.99
N PHE A 243 7.00 19.29 8.92
CA PHE A 243 5.68 19.63 9.45
C PHE A 243 5.73 19.90 10.95
N ILE A 244 6.34 19.04 11.75
CA ILE A 244 6.50 19.25 13.19
C ILE A 244 7.30 20.53 13.45
N ALA A 245 8.42 20.73 12.75
CA ALA A 245 9.26 21.90 12.92
C ALA A 245 8.53 23.22 12.57
N SER A 246 7.58 23.20 11.64
CA SER A 246 6.80 24.37 11.24
C SER A 246 5.90 24.95 12.35
N PHE A 247 5.59 24.16 13.39
CA PHE A 247 4.83 24.62 14.56
C PHE A 247 5.68 25.33 15.62
N TYR A 248 7.01 25.27 15.51
CA TYR A 248 7.91 25.88 16.48
C TYR A 248 8.43 27.22 15.96
N ASP A 249 8.46 28.22 16.84
CA ASP A 249 9.00 29.54 16.52
C ASP A 249 10.53 29.51 16.26
N ALA A 250 11.03 30.56 15.61
CA ALA A 250 12.42 30.71 15.20
C ALA A 250 13.47 30.75 16.34
N SER A 251 13.06 30.59 17.60
CA SER A 251 13.95 30.61 18.77
C SER A 251 14.88 29.40 18.85
N THR A 252 14.53 28.28 18.22
CA THR A 252 15.36 27.07 18.16
C THR A 252 15.89 26.90 16.74
N PRO A 253 17.21 26.70 16.54
CA PRO A 253 17.75 26.42 15.21
C PRO A 253 17.06 25.19 14.60
N ALA A 254 16.44 25.36 13.43
CA ALA A 254 15.65 24.31 12.79
C ALA A 254 16.43 23.00 12.63
N SER A 255 17.74 23.07 12.36
CA SER A 255 18.61 21.89 12.29
C SER A 255 18.63 21.07 13.58
N GLN A 256 18.74 21.72 14.75
CA GLN A 256 18.77 21.03 16.04
C GLN A 256 17.41 20.41 16.36
N LEU A 257 16.33 21.12 16.06
CA LEU A 257 14.97 20.61 16.27
C LEU A 257 14.72 19.33 15.46
N LYS A 258 15.10 19.33 14.18
CA LYS A 258 15.02 18.13 13.33
C LYS A 258 15.78 16.96 13.94
N THR A 259 17.02 17.18 14.40
CA THR A 259 17.83 16.16 15.07
C THR A 259 17.12 15.61 16.31
N TYR A 260 16.52 16.46 17.15
CA TYR A 260 15.78 15.99 18.32
C TYR A 260 14.56 15.16 17.96
N ILE A 261 13.81 15.53 16.92
CA ILE A 261 12.61 14.81 16.48
C ILE A 261 12.99 13.41 15.97
N TYR A 262 14.01 13.29 15.11
CA TYR A 262 14.49 11.98 14.66
C TYR A 262 15.01 11.13 15.83
N LYS A 263 15.71 11.73 16.80
CA LYS A 263 16.17 11.01 17.99
C LYS A 263 15.00 10.49 18.83
N ALA A 264 13.94 11.29 18.99
CA ALA A 264 12.72 10.88 19.68
C ALA A 264 11.94 9.77 18.92
N ALA A 265 12.06 9.74 17.60
CA ALA A 265 11.54 8.66 16.76
C ALA A 265 12.40 7.38 16.80
N GLY A 266 13.51 7.38 17.56
CA GLY A 266 14.38 6.21 17.75
C GLY A 266 15.47 6.05 16.68
N TYR A 267 15.76 7.09 15.89
CA TYR A 267 16.86 7.08 14.92
C TYR A 267 18.19 7.44 15.59
N ASP A 268 19.23 6.67 15.27
CA ASP A 268 20.61 6.97 15.68
C ASP A 268 21.23 7.91 14.65
N ILE A 269 21.20 9.21 14.93
CA ILE A 269 21.72 10.25 14.04
C ILE A 269 23.19 10.44 14.38
N ARG A 270 24.07 9.91 13.52
CA ARG A 270 25.53 10.09 13.62
C ARG A 270 26.00 11.41 13.03
#